data_AF-A0AAV2J2L7-F1
#
_entry.id   AF-A0AAV2J2L7-F1
#
_cell.length_a   1.000
_cell.length_b   1.000
_cell.length_c   1.000
_cell.angle_alpha   90.00
_cell.angle_beta   90.00
_cell.angle_gamma   90.00
#
_symmetry.space_group_name_H-M   'P 1'
#
loop_
_entity.id
_entity.type
_entity.pdbx_description
1 polymer ?
#
loop_
_entity_poly.entity_id
_entity_poly.type
_entity_poly.pdbx_seq_one_letter_code
_entity_poly.pdbx_strand_id
1 'polypeptide(L)'
;MEAFSLTKAPLVDRAHRSLAPKPGPGERPRAIVARLHYYTDAVNILHKARELQRIKMRDMNISVFPDYTSKTAKAHAAFNDIRRQLMTQLALYRRLKGCCFGHVQLTMSLVTAW
;
A
#
# COMPACT_ATOMS: atom_id res chain seq x y z
N MET A 1 6.83 11.94 15.07
CA MET A 1 7.25 10.69 14.40
C MET A 1 7.32 10.92 12.91
N GLU A 2 8.45 10.56 12.30
CA GLU A 2 8.60 10.56 10.85
C GLU A 2 7.89 9.34 10.24
N ALA A 3 7.17 9.55 9.14
CA ALA A 3 6.30 8.52 8.56
C ALA A 3 7.04 7.46 7.72
N PHE A 4 8.23 7.75 7.20
CA PHE A 4 8.89 6.94 6.15
C PHE A 4 10.34 6.53 6.44
N SER A 5 10.85 6.77 7.66
CA SER A 5 12.22 6.40 8.10
C SER A 5 13.29 6.54 7.00
N LEU A 6 13.29 7.67 6.30
CA LEU A 6 14.15 7.89 5.12
C LEU A 6 15.56 8.21 5.58
N THR A 7 16.58 7.60 4.96
CA THR A 7 18.00 7.85 5.30
C THR A 7 18.40 9.31 5.05
N LYS A 8 17.79 9.94 4.04
CA LYS A 8 18.00 11.33 3.65
C LYS A 8 16.64 11.98 3.38
N ALA A 9 16.49 13.26 3.71
CA ALA A 9 15.34 14.04 3.33
C ALA A 9 15.27 14.18 1.79
N PRO A 10 14.15 13.82 1.14
CA PRO A 10 14.02 13.91 -0.30
C PRO A 10 13.95 15.38 -0.74
N LEU A 11 14.59 15.71 -1.87
CA LEU A 11 14.51 17.04 -2.45
C LEU A 11 13.17 17.19 -3.20
N VAL A 12 12.38 18.18 -2.79
CA VAL A 12 11.05 18.46 -3.35
C VAL A 12 11.13 19.68 -4.26
N ASP A 13 10.84 19.51 -5.55
CA ASP A 13 10.79 20.63 -6.49
C ASP A 13 9.51 21.44 -6.31
N ARG A 14 8.38 20.74 -6.15
CA ARG A 14 7.06 21.35 -6.06
C ARG A 14 6.14 20.53 -5.19
N ALA A 15 5.42 21.18 -4.29
CA ALA A 15 4.34 20.58 -3.54
C ALA A 15 3.13 21.52 -3.53
N HIS A 16 1.96 21.00 -3.86
CA HIS A 16 0.72 21.77 -3.83
C HIS A 16 -0.47 20.87 -3.49
N ARG A 17 -1.60 21.50 -3.15
CA ARG A 17 -2.88 20.80 -2.97
C ARG A 17 -3.59 20.67 -4.31
N SER A 18 -4.38 19.62 -4.48
CA SER A 18 -5.23 19.47 -5.66
C SER A 18 -6.21 20.64 -5.80
N LEU A 19 -6.64 20.90 -7.05
CA LEU A 19 -7.59 21.95 -7.41
C LEU A 19 -9.04 21.65 -6.99
N ALA A 20 -9.25 20.69 -6.09
CA ALA A 20 -10.57 20.37 -5.54
C ALA A 20 -11.14 21.56 -4.72
N PRO A 21 -12.47 21.68 -4.57
CA PRO A 21 -13.09 22.68 -3.70
C PRO A 21 -12.62 22.56 -2.25
N LYS A 22 -12.81 23.61 -1.45
CA LYS A 22 -12.38 23.61 -0.05
C LYS A 22 -13.25 22.62 0.72
N PRO A 23 -12.65 21.62 1.40
CA PRO A 23 -13.44 20.65 2.13
C PRO A 23 -14.18 21.35 3.28
N GLY A 24 -15.43 20.95 3.48
CA GLY A 24 -16.24 21.34 4.63
C GLY A 24 -15.78 20.70 5.94
N PRO A 25 -16.41 21.05 7.07
CA PRO A 25 -16.12 20.44 8.37
C PRO A 25 -16.39 18.93 8.32
N GLY A 26 -15.39 18.11 8.65
CA GLY A 26 -15.50 16.65 8.64
C GLY A 26 -15.30 15.98 7.27
N GLU A 27 -15.16 16.75 6.18
CA GLU A 27 -14.83 16.20 4.87
C GLU A 27 -13.36 15.80 4.76
N ARG A 28 -13.06 14.90 3.81
CA ARG A 28 -11.70 14.43 3.58
C ARG A 28 -10.78 15.58 3.13
N PRO A 29 -9.58 15.73 3.73
CA PRO A 29 -8.62 16.72 3.29
C PRO A 29 -8.21 16.55 1.81
N ARG A 30 -7.90 17.65 1.13
CA ARG A 30 -7.42 17.63 -0.27
C ARG A 30 -6.10 16.86 -0.38
N ALA A 31 -5.99 16.08 -1.45
CA ALA A 31 -4.74 15.39 -1.79
C ALA A 31 -3.60 16.39 -1.99
N ILE A 32 -2.40 16.00 -1.56
CA ILE A 32 -1.15 16.72 -1.85
C ILE A 32 -0.54 16.06 -3.07
N VAL A 33 -0.21 16.87 -4.07
CA VAL A 33 0.57 16.44 -5.23
C VAL A 33 1.97 17.02 -5.06
N ALA A 34 2.95 16.14 -4.91
CA ALA A 34 4.35 16.48 -4.75
C ALA A 34 5.17 15.92 -5.92
N ARG A 35 5.98 16.78 -6.53
CA ARG A 35 7.01 16.41 -7.50
C ARG A 35 8.35 16.40 -6.78
N LEU A 36 8.99 15.24 -6.80
CA LEU A 36 10.32 15.03 -6.25
C LEU A 36 11.35 15.20 -7.35
N HIS A 37 12.52 15.72 -6.98
CA HIS A 37 13.62 15.94 -7.90
C HIS A 37 14.19 14.63 -8.45
N TYR A 38 14.40 13.65 -7.56
CA TYR A 38 14.94 12.35 -7.92
C TYR A 38 13.83 11.29 -7.98
N TYR A 39 13.80 10.56 -9.10
CA TYR A 39 12.86 9.45 -9.29
C TYR A 39 13.10 8.31 -8.30
N THR A 40 14.35 8.06 -7.92
CA THR A 40 14.72 7.04 -6.92
C THR A 40 14.03 7.28 -5.59
N ASP A 41 13.97 8.53 -5.13
CA ASP A 41 13.33 8.89 -3.87
C ASP A 41 11.82 8.64 -3.95
N ALA A 42 11.19 8.97 -5.08
CA ALA A 42 9.78 8.70 -5.32
C ALA A 42 9.45 7.20 -5.25
N VAL A 43 10.26 6.36 -5.92
CA VAL A 43 10.07 4.91 -5.90
C VAL A 43 10.29 4.35 -4.50
N ASN A 44 11.32 4.79 -3.80
CA ASN A 44 11.62 4.35 -2.43
C ASN A 44 10.47 4.68 -1.47
N ILE A 45 9.91 5.89 -1.55
CA ILE A 45 8.75 6.29 -0.74
C ILE A 45 7.52 5.43 -1.08
N LEU A 46 7.26 5.19 -2.36
CA LEU A 46 6.15 4.34 -2.80
C LEU A 46 6.31 2.88 -2.35
N HIS A 47 7.53 2.36 -2.34
CA HIS A 47 7.84 1.02 -1.86
C HIS A 47 7.55 0.91 -0.36
N LYS A 48 8.13 1.81 0.44
CA LYS A 48 7.89 1.86 1.89
C LYS A 48 6.42 2.07 2.23
N ALA A 49 5.70 2.88 1.46
CA ALA A 49 4.27 3.08 1.66
C ALA A 49 3.46 1.78 1.48
N ARG A 50 3.86 0.94 0.52
CA ARG A 50 3.23 -0.37 0.30
C ARG A 50 3.59 -1.39 1.37
N GLU A 51 4.83 -1.38 1.86
CA GLU A 51 5.27 -2.26 2.95
C GLU A 51 4.55 -1.94 4.26
N LEU A 52 4.47 -0.65 4.62
CA LEU A 52 3.86 -0.23 5.88
C LEU A 52 2.33 -0.39 5.87
N GLN A 53 1.68 -0.28 4.71
CA GLN A 53 0.22 -0.34 4.46
C GLN A 53 -0.65 0.67 5.22
N ARG A 54 -0.40 0.91 6.52
CA ARG A 54 -1.13 1.82 7.41
C ARG A 54 -0.16 2.84 8.01
N ILE A 55 0.04 3.95 7.30
CA ILE A 55 0.86 5.06 7.79
C ILE A 55 -0.01 6.00 8.62
N LYS A 56 0.38 6.28 9.87
CA LYS A 56 -0.29 7.25 10.74
C LYS A 56 0.57 8.50 10.91
N MET A 57 -0.04 9.66 10.75
CA MET A 57 0.60 10.96 10.99
C MET A 57 -0.41 11.87 11.69
N ARG A 58 -0.09 12.34 12.90
CA ARG A 58 -0.97 13.20 13.72
C ARG A 58 -2.38 12.61 13.82
N ASP A 59 -2.44 11.32 14.17
CA ASP A 59 -3.66 10.50 14.30
C ASP A 59 -4.50 10.32 13.03
N MET A 60 -4.03 10.81 11.89
CA MET A 60 -4.65 10.58 10.59
C MET A 60 -3.94 9.47 9.80
N ASN A 61 -4.71 8.63 9.15
CA ASN A 61 -4.19 7.64 8.21
C ASN A 61 -3.89 8.29 6.87
N ILE A 62 -2.62 8.22 6.45
CA ILE A 62 -2.15 8.72 5.16
C ILE A 62 -1.94 7.56 4.20
N SER A 63 -2.37 7.75 2.96
CA SER A 63 -2.05 6.85 1.85
C SER A 63 -1.27 7.63 0.79
N VAL A 64 -0.25 6.99 0.23
CA VAL A 64 0.59 7.55 -0.83
C VAL A 64 0.41 6.69 -2.08
N PHE A 65 0.12 7.35 -3.19
CA PHE A 65 -0.10 6.71 -4.48
C PHE A 65 0.77 7.37 -5.54
N PRO A 66 1.20 6.62 -6.56
CA PRO A 66 1.84 7.20 -7.73
C PRO A 66 0.85 8.08 -8.50
N ASP A 67 1.37 9.14 -9.13
CA ASP A 67 0.58 10.00 -10.02
C ASP A 67 0.56 9.40 -11.42
N TYR A 68 -0.63 9.00 -11.87
CA TYR A 68 -0.83 8.39 -13.19
C TYR A 68 -1.69 9.30 -14.07
N THR A 69 -1.42 9.29 -15.37
CA THR A 69 -2.33 9.92 -16.33
C THR A 69 -3.70 9.26 -16.28
N SER A 70 -4.75 10.02 -16.65
CA SER A 70 -6.13 9.53 -16.65
C SER A 70 -6.31 8.26 -17.48
N LYS A 71 -5.60 8.13 -18.61
CA LYS A 71 -5.59 6.93 -19.46
C LYS A 71 -5.06 5.71 -18.71
N THR A 72 -3.90 5.84 -18.07
CA THR A 72 -3.28 4.75 -17.31
C THR A 72 -4.13 4.37 -16.09
N ALA A 73 -4.68 5.36 -15.38
CA ALA A 73 -5.55 5.10 -14.23
C ALA A 73 -6.81 4.32 -14.62
N LYS A 74 -7.45 4.68 -15.74
CA LYS A 74 -8.61 3.95 -16.30
C LYS A 74 -8.24 2.52 -16.70
N ALA A 75 -7.10 2.33 -17.36
CA ALA A 75 -6.62 1.00 -17.73
C ALA A 75 -6.36 0.11 -16.50
N HIS A 76 -5.72 0.65 -15.45
CA HIS A 76 -5.54 -0.06 -14.19
C HIS A 76 -6.86 -0.37 -13.50
N ALA A 77 -7.83 0.55 -13.53
CA ALA A 77 -9.16 0.33 -12.96
C ALA A 77 -9.90 -0.82 -13.65
N ALA A 78 -9.88 -0.87 -14.98
CA ALA A 78 -10.48 -1.96 -15.75
C ALA A 78 -9.83 -3.33 -15.45
N PHE A 79 -8.51 -3.35 -15.20
CA PHE A 79 -7.79 -4.58 -14.87
C PHE A 79 -8.04 -5.07 -13.42
N ASN A 80 -8.48 -4.20 -12.51
CA ASN A 80 -8.62 -4.55 -11.10
C ASN A 80 -9.67 -5.65 -10.86
N ASP A 81 -10.69 -5.76 -11.71
CA ASP A 81 -11.74 -6.78 -11.54
C ASP A 81 -11.19 -8.19 -11.81
N ILE A 82 -10.48 -8.38 -12.92
CA ILE A 82 -9.80 -9.64 -13.25
C ILE A 82 -8.76 -9.96 -12.18
N ARG A 83 -7.98 -8.95 -11.76
CA ARG A 83 -6.98 -9.12 -10.70
C ARG A 83 -7.62 -9.62 -9.39
N ARG A 84 -8.78 -9.09 -8.99
CA ARG A 84 -9.50 -9.54 -7.79
C ARG A 84 -9.97 -10.98 -7.93
N GLN A 85 -10.57 -11.33 -9.07
CA GLN A 85 -11.01 -12.72 -9.33
C GLN A 85 -9.85 -13.70 -9.23
N LEU A 86 -8.73 -13.40 -9.88
CA LEU A 86 -7.53 -14.22 -9.83
C LEU A 86 -6.95 -14.31 -8.41
N MET A 87 -6.93 -13.21 -7.64
CA MET A 87 -6.44 -13.23 -6.26
C MET A 87 -7.34 -14.08 -5.35
N THR A 88 -8.66 -14.01 -5.51
CA THR A 88 -9.60 -14.87 -4.77
C THR A 88 -9.39 -16.34 -5.12
N GLN A 89 -9.29 -16.66 -6.42
CA GLN A 89 -9.05 -18.04 -6.87
C GLN A 89 -7.68 -18.56 -6.42
N LEU A 90 -6.62 -17.75 -6.49
CA LEU A 90 -5.28 -18.14 -6.07
C LEU A 90 -5.19 -18.29 -4.54
N ALA A 91 -5.91 -17.47 -3.78
CA ALA A 91 -6.02 -17.63 -2.33
C ALA A 91 -6.75 -18.93 -1.96
N LEU A 92 -7.82 -19.28 -2.70
CA LEU A 92 -8.48 -20.57 -2.57
C LEU A 92 -7.52 -21.72 -2.95
N TYR A 93 -6.78 -21.61 -4.04
CA TYR A 93 -5.78 -22.60 -4.44
C TYR A 93 -4.69 -22.79 -3.38
N ARG A 94 -4.12 -21.71 -2.82
CA ARG A 94 -3.12 -21.77 -1.73
C ARG A 94 -3.71 -22.36 -0.44
N ARG A 95 -4.99 -22.12 -0.16
CA ARG A 95 -5.69 -22.68 1.00
C ARG A 95 -6.03 -24.16 0.81
N LEU A 96 -6.43 -24.57 -0.41
CA LEU A 96 -6.82 -25.93 -0.76
C LEU A 96 -5.60 -26.84 -0.96
N LYS A 97 -4.54 -26.34 -1.61
CA LYS A 97 -3.24 -27.01 -1.76
C LYS A 97 -2.34 -26.67 -0.57
N GLY A 98 -2.90 -26.78 0.64
CA GLY A 98 -2.28 -26.37 1.91
C GLY A 98 -0.78 -26.61 1.92
N CYS A 99 -0.03 -25.63 2.45
CA CYS A 99 1.41 -25.65 2.66
C CYS A 99 1.97 -27.07 2.85
N CYS A 100 2.40 -27.67 1.75
CA CYS A 100 3.24 -28.85 1.69
C CYS A 100 4.46 -28.45 0.86
N PHE A 101 5.27 -27.54 1.39
CA PHE A 101 6.61 -27.27 0.87
C PHE A 101 7.57 -27.23 2.06
N GLY A 102 7.91 -28.46 2.52
CA GLY A 102 9.07 -28.93 3.30
C GLY A 102 9.47 -28.21 4.61
N HIS A 103 10.00 -28.84 5.66
CA HIS A 103 10.29 -30.23 6.02
C HIS A 103 10.81 -30.18 7.48
N VAL A 104 10.25 -31.00 8.38
CA VAL A 104 10.88 -31.58 9.60
C VAL A 104 11.16 -30.61 10.78
N GLN A 105 10.67 -30.81 12.02
CA GLN A 105 10.70 -32.02 12.85
C GLN A 105 9.41 -32.32 13.64
N LEU A 106 9.18 -33.63 13.78
CA LEU A 106 8.30 -34.29 14.73
C LEU A 106 8.60 -33.87 16.18
N THR A 107 7.58 -33.82 17.03
CA THR A 107 7.29 -34.89 18.01
C THR A 107 5.92 -34.71 18.66
N MET A 108 5.26 -35.85 18.81
CA MET A 108 4.02 -36.08 19.54
C MET A 108 4.16 -35.70 21.02
N SER A 109 3.08 -35.17 21.58
CA SER A 109 2.51 -35.74 22.80
C SER A 109 1.05 -35.32 22.96
N LEU A 110 0.18 -36.32 22.80
CA LEU A 110 -1.20 -36.35 23.28
C LEU A 110 -1.24 -35.94 24.75
N VAL A 111 -2.09 -34.99 25.14
CA VAL A 111 -2.95 -35.11 26.33
C VAL A 111 -4.26 -34.35 26.06
N THR A 112 -5.34 -35.07 26.32
CA THR A 112 -6.77 -34.78 26.26
C THR A 112 -7.24 -33.68 27.21
N ALA A 113 -8.35 -33.04 26.82
CA ALA A 113 -9.49 -32.58 27.66
C ALA A 113 -9.16 -31.78 28.93
N TRP A 114 -9.57 -30.51 28.98
CA TRP A 114 -10.71 -29.98 29.73
C TRP A 114 -10.85 -28.48 29.41
#